data_AF-A0A966R4Z8-F1
#
_entry.id   AF-A0A966R4Z8-F1
#
_cell.length_a   1.000
_cell.length_b   1.000
_cell.length_c   1.000
_cell.angle_alpha   90.00
_cell.angle_beta   90.00
_cell.angle_gamma   90.00
#
_symmetry.space_group_name_H-M   'P 1'
#
loop_
_entity.id
_entity.type
_entity.pdbx_description
1 polymer ?
#
loop_
_entity_poly.entity_id
_entity_poly.type
_entity_poly.pdbx_seq_one_letter_code
_entity_poly.pdbx_strand_id
1 'polypeptide(L)'
;NLGLFGTFISGTSYTMWGWGTDYSASASMSGIYTWEHHVLTYGGGVWRFYKNGAQTTAVNTTLATFNGPLTLGTGPVAAGTGDHSRYFAGYVDEVYVFNWPMGATEIAALYNVTRP
;
A
#
# COMPACT_ATOMS: atom_id res chain seq x y z
N ASN A 1 -4.37 -14.78 9.74
CA ASN A 1 -2.94 -14.50 9.60
C ASN A 1 -2.79 -13.60 8.38
N LEU A 2 -2.37 -12.35 8.56
CA LEU A 2 -2.35 -11.35 7.48
C LEU A 2 -1.05 -11.49 6.69
N GLY A 3 -1.13 -11.45 5.36
CA GLY A 3 0.06 -11.35 4.52
C GLY A 3 0.75 -10.00 4.73
N LEU A 4 2.09 -9.98 4.75
CA LEU A 4 2.82 -8.71 4.81
C LEU A 4 2.94 -8.10 3.42
N PHE A 5 2.47 -6.87 3.29
CA PHE A 5 2.61 -6.06 2.09
C PHE A 5 2.69 -4.59 2.46
N GLY A 6 3.12 -3.76 1.52
CA GLY A 6 3.15 -2.32 1.72
C GLY A 6 3.48 -1.57 0.43
N THR A 7 3.72 -0.28 0.61
CA THR A 7 4.14 0.63 -0.45
C THR A 7 5.29 1.50 0.05
N PHE A 8 6.20 1.88 -0.85
CA PHE A 8 7.26 2.86 -0.61
C PHE A 8 7.51 3.67 -1.88
N ILE A 9 8.23 4.77 -1.77
CA ILE A 9 8.58 5.62 -2.92
C ILE A 9 9.90 5.13 -3.54
N SER A 10 9.90 4.97 -4.86
CA SER A 10 11.12 4.77 -5.66
C SER A 10 11.11 5.72 -6.85
N GLY A 11 11.98 6.73 -6.82
CA GLY A 11 12.00 7.80 -7.83
C GLY A 11 10.65 8.53 -7.90
N THR A 12 10.00 8.50 -9.06
CA THR A 12 8.70 9.14 -9.32
C THR A 12 7.52 8.16 -9.26
N SER A 13 7.71 7.01 -8.62
CA SER A 13 6.70 5.96 -8.51
C SER A 13 6.50 5.52 -7.08
N TYR A 14 5.30 5.04 -6.79
CA TYR A 14 5.02 4.23 -5.62
C TYR A 14 5.26 2.78 -5.99
N THR A 15 6.23 2.15 -5.33
CA THR A 15 6.51 0.73 -5.45
C THR A 15 5.79 -0.01 -4.35
N MET A 16 5.00 -0.97 -4.76
CA MET A 16 4.35 -1.89 -3.86
C MET A 16 5.15 -3.18 -3.75
N TRP A 17 5.13 -3.78 -2.58
CA TRP A 17 5.83 -5.01 -2.30
C TRP A 17 4.96 -5.96 -1.47
N GLY A 18 5.17 -7.26 -1.69
CA GLY A 18 4.57 -8.34 -0.90
C GLY A 18 5.67 -9.26 -0.38
N TRP A 19 5.59 -9.65 0.90
CA TRP A 19 6.55 -10.59 1.48
C TRP A 19 6.28 -12.03 1.03
N GLY A 20 7.35 -12.79 0.79
CA GLY A 20 7.25 -14.18 0.33
C GLY A 20 6.86 -14.35 -1.13
N THR A 21 6.92 -13.28 -1.92
CA THR A 21 6.73 -13.29 -3.37
C THR A 21 7.79 -12.42 -4.04
N ASP A 22 8.19 -12.78 -5.27
CA ASP A 22 9.06 -11.94 -6.11
C ASP A 22 8.29 -10.81 -6.82
N TYR A 23 6.98 -10.69 -6.55
CA TYR A 23 6.15 -9.70 -7.21
C TYR A 23 6.26 -8.33 -6.56
N SER A 24 6.55 -7.34 -7.40
CA SER A 24 6.43 -5.91 -7.09
C SER A 24 5.64 -5.24 -8.21
N ALA A 25 4.89 -4.20 -7.85
CA ALA A 25 4.15 -3.38 -8.79
C ALA A 25 4.50 -1.92 -8.57
N SER A 26 4.24 -1.08 -9.57
CA SER A 26 4.41 0.36 -9.43
C SER A 26 3.25 1.13 -10.02
N ALA A 27 2.99 2.30 -9.44
CA ALA A 27 2.17 3.34 -10.05
C ALA A 27 2.95 4.65 -10.07
N SER A 28 2.82 5.40 -11.16
CA SER A 28 3.42 6.73 -11.26
C SER A 28 2.79 7.68 -10.25
N MET A 29 3.56 8.64 -9.76
CA MET A 29 3.05 9.80 -9.02
C MET A 29 2.31 10.76 -9.95
N SER A 30 1.26 11.42 -9.46
CA SER A 30 0.55 12.50 -10.16
C SER A 30 1.36 13.80 -10.18
N GLY A 31 2.30 13.94 -9.24
CA GLY A 31 3.20 15.08 -9.14
C GLY A 31 3.72 15.25 -7.70
N ILE A 32 4.76 16.05 -7.54
CA ILE A 32 5.21 16.48 -6.20
C ILE A 32 4.14 17.36 -5.55
N TYR A 33 4.00 17.26 -4.22
CA TYR A 33 3.02 18.03 -3.44
C TYR A 33 1.55 17.85 -3.86
N THR A 34 1.23 16.72 -4.51
CA THR A 34 -0.16 16.36 -4.84
C THR A 34 -0.66 15.32 -3.85
N TRP A 35 -1.85 15.55 -3.31
CA TRP A 35 -2.52 14.55 -2.48
C TRP A 35 -3.02 13.40 -3.36
N GLU A 36 -2.82 12.18 -2.89
CA GLU A 36 -3.29 10.97 -3.55
C GLU A 36 -3.88 10.01 -2.53
N HIS A 37 -4.96 9.35 -2.93
CA HIS A 37 -5.61 8.34 -2.11
C HIS A 37 -5.13 6.94 -2.52
N HIS A 38 -4.56 6.19 -1.58
CA HIS A 38 -3.90 4.91 -1.82
C HIS A 38 -4.57 3.81 -1.00
N VAL A 39 -4.92 2.70 -1.65
CA VAL A 39 -5.49 1.53 -0.95
C VAL A 39 -4.82 0.26 -1.42
N LEU A 40 -4.31 -0.52 -0.47
CA LEU A 40 -3.82 -1.87 -0.69
C LEU A 40 -4.79 -2.87 -0.06
N THR A 41 -5.21 -3.89 -0.80
CA THR A 41 -6.07 -4.95 -0.27
C THR A 41 -5.46 -6.32 -0.53
N TYR A 42 -5.69 -7.25 0.39
CA TYR A 42 -5.30 -8.65 0.20
C TYR A 42 -6.37 -9.57 0.77
N GLY A 43 -6.85 -10.49 -0.06
CA GLY A 43 -7.79 -11.53 0.35
C GLY A 43 -8.23 -12.41 -0.82
N GLY A 44 -8.63 -13.64 -0.50
CA GLY A 44 -8.95 -14.65 -1.51
C GLY A 44 -7.78 -15.01 -2.44
N GLY A 45 -6.53 -14.85 -1.99
CA GLY A 45 -5.34 -15.07 -2.80
C GLY A 45 -5.07 -13.99 -3.85
N VAL A 46 -5.71 -12.82 -3.72
CA VAL A 46 -5.53 -11.70 -4.65
C VAL A 46 -5.06 -10.47 -3.88
N TRP A 47 -3.94 -9.91 -4.32
CA TRP A 47 -3.41 -8.63 -3.85
C TRP A 47 -3.76 -7.54 -4.86
N ARG A 48 -4.26 -6.39 -4.40
CA ARG A 48 -4.71 -5.29 -5.25
C ARG A 48 -4.21 -3.94 -4.78
N PHE A 49 -4.06 -3.04 -5.74
CA PHE A 49 -3.77 -1.63 -5.51
C PHE A 49 -4.81 -0.74 -6.13
N TYR A 50 -5.12 0.34 -5.42
CA TYR A 50 -5.95 1.42 -5.91
C TYR A 50 -5.25 2.74 -5.67
N LYS A 51 -5.28 3.59 -6.69
CA LYS A 51 -4.83 4.97 -6.66
C LYS A 51 -6.01 5.85 -7.07
N ASN A 52 -6.35 6.85 -6.27
CA ASN A 52 -7.43 7.80 -6.52
C ASN A 52 -8.75 7.11 -6.89
N GLY A 53 -9.09 6.05 -6.14
CA GLY A 53 -10.32 5.27 -6.31
C GLY A 53 -10.31 4.25 -7.46
N ALA A 54 -9.31 4.27 -8.33
CA ALA A 54 -9.20 3.34 -9.47
C ALA A 54 -8.18 2.23 -9.19
N GLN A 55 -8.50 0.99 -9.57
CA GLN A 55 -7.57 -0.13 -9.45
C GLN A 55 -6.44 0.00 -10.48
N THR A 56 -5.19 -0.01 -10.02
CA THR A 56 -4.01 0.04 -10.90
C THR A 56 -3.36 -1.34 -11.03
N THR A 57 -3.58 -2.25 -10.09
CA THR A 57 -2.95 -3.57 -10.06
C THR A 57 -3.85 -4.59 -9.38
N ALA A 58 -3.87 -5.82 -9.91
CA ALA A 58 -4.42 -7.00 -9.26
C ALA A 58 -3.61 -8.23 -9.65
N VAL A 59 -3.14 -8.98 -8.65
CA VAL A 59 -2.31 -10.17 -8.87
C VAL A 59 -2.76 -11.31 -7.98
N ASN A 60 -2.87 -12.49 -8.59
CA ASN A 60 -3.05 -13.75 -7.89
C ASN A 60 -1.72 -14.14 -7.25
N THR A 61 -1.64 -14.09 -5.93
CA THR A 61 -0.42 -14.41 -5.18
C THR A 61 -0.76 -14.86 -3.77
N THR A 62 0.18 -15.57 -3.14
CA THR A 62 0.11 -15.89 -1.72
C THR A 62 1.19 -15.11 -0.99
N LEU A 63 0.77 -14.18 -0.15
CA LEU A 63 1.68 -13.43 0.70
C LEU A 63 2.01 -14.24 1.96
N ALA A 64 3.29 -14.25 2.32
CA ALA A 64 3.74 -14.87 3.56
C ALA A 64 3.21 -14.09 4.77
N THR A 65 2.86 -14.82 5.82
CA THR A 65 2.25 -14.27 7.02
C THR A 65 3.26 -13.56 7.91
N PHE A 66 2.85 -12.47 8.52
CA PHE A 66 3.70 -11.71 9.44
C PHE A 66 2.91 -11.23 10.65
N ASN A 67 3.56 -11.21 11.80
CA ASN A 67 2.97 -10.87 13.10
C ASN A 67 3.70 -9.71 13.81
N GLY A 68 4.44 -8.89 13.07
CA GLY A 68 5.06 -7.68 13.60
C GLY A 68 4.16 -6.43 13.52
N PRO A 69 4.66 -5.27 13.98
CA PRO A 69 3.89 -4.04 13.99
C PRO A 69 3.59 -3.53 12.58
N LEU A 70 2.43 -2.88 12.43
CA LEU A 70 2.16 -2.03 11.27
C LEU A 70 3.01 -0.76 11.38
N THR A 71 3.77 -0.45 10.34
CA THR A 71 4.58 0.77 10.27
C THR A 71 4.02 1.72 9.23
N LEU A 72 3.96 3.00 9.57
CA LEU A 72 3.61 4.09 8.65
C LEU A 72 4.77 5.06 8.58
N GLY A 73 5.04 5.57 7.39
CA GLY A 73 6.14 6.50 7.12
C GLY A 73 7.54 5.89 7.24
N THR A 74 7.65 4.59 7.49
CA THR A 74 8.92 3.84 7.54
C THR A 74 8.70 2.38 7.17
N GLY A 75 9.79 1.70 6.81
CA GLY A 75 9.77 0.26 6.53
C GLY A 75 9.51 -0.58 7.80
N PRO A 76 9.13 -1.86 7.65
CA PRO A 76 8.96 -2.74 8.80
C PRO A 76 10.26 -2.84 9.61
N VAL A 77 10.17 -2.62 10.92
CA VAL A 77 11.31 -2.72 11.86
C VAL A 77 11.93 -4.13 11.90
N ALA A 78 11.24 -5.13 11.34
CA ALA A 78 11.66 -6.53 11.33
C ALA A 78 12.95 -6.83 10.53
N ALA A 79 13.49 -5.89 9.77
CA ALA A 79 14.72 -6.13 9.02
C ALA A 79 16.01 -5.91 9.83
N GLY A 80 15.98 -5.29 11.01
CA GLY A 80 17.21 -5.00 11.80
C GLY A 80 18.22 -4.08 11.10
N THR A 81 18.02 -3.77 9.82
CA THR A 81 18.74 -2.77 9.05
C THR A 81 18.07 -1.45 9.35
N GLY A 82 18.69 -0.62 10.19
CA GLY A 82 18.33 0.79 10.37
C GLY A 82 18.56 1.59 9.10
N ASP A 83 18.01 1.14 7.97
CA ASP A 83 18.07 1.80 6.69
C ASP A 83 17.06 2.95 6.70
N HIS A 84 17.51 4.04 7.32
CA HIS A 84 16.84 5.32 7.40
C HIS A 84 16.62 5.98 6.02
N SER A 85 17.03 5.35 4.91
CA SER A 85 16.80 5.88 3.56
C SER A 85 15.35 5.73 3.07
N ARG A 86 14.50 4.98 3.78
CA ARG A 86 13.12 4.67 3.35
C ARG A 86 12.02 5.40 4.13
N TYR A 87 12.35 6.49 4.82
CA TYR A 87 11.31 7.32 5.44
C TYR A 87 10.47 8.03 4.39
N PHE A 88 9.16 8.07 4.63
CA PHE A 88 8.25 8.87 3.82
C PHE A 88 8.37 10.34 4.22
N ALA A 89 8.88 11.16 3.30
CA ALA A 89 8.99 12.61 3.47
C ALA A 89 7.77 13.31 2.86
N GLY A 90 6.62 13.21 3.51
CA GLY A 90 5.37 13.82 3.07
C GLY A 90 4.31 13.86 4.17
N TYR A 91 3.10 14.26 3.81
CA TYR A 91 1.96 14.29 4.71
C TYR A 91 1.08 13.05 4.51
N VAL A 92 0.52 12.55 5.60
CA VAL A 92 -0.46 11.46 5.62
C VAL A 92 -1.65 11.95 6.42
N ASP A 93 -2.85 11.70 5.91
CA ASP A 93 -4.11 11.99 6.58
C ASP A 93 -5.10 10.86 6.30
N GLU A 94 -6.16 10.77 7.12
CA GLU A 94 -7.30 9.86 6.92
C GLU A 94 -6.89 8.38 6.77
N VAL A 95 -6.20 7.85 7.78
CA VAL A 95 -5.69 6.46 7.79
C VAL A 95 -6.74 5.47 8.29
N TYR A 96 -7.05 4.48 7.44
CA TYR A 96 -7.96 3.38 7.76
C TYR A 96 -7.27 2.01 7.64
N VAL A 97 -7.63 1.09 8.54
CA VAL A 97 -7.17 -0.31 8.51
C VAL A 97 -8.37 -1.23 8.72
N PHE A 98 -8.57 -2.16 7.80
CA PHE A 98 -9.69 -3.11 7.83
C PHE A 98 -9.17 -4.54 7.95
N ASN A 99 -9.93 -5.39 8.64
CA ASN A 99 -9.65 -6.83 8.72
C ASN A 99 -10.32 -7.64 7.60
N TRP A 100 -10.82 -6.97 6.55
CA TRP A 100 -11.32 -7.58 5.31
C TRP A 100 -10.80 -6.82 4.08
N PRO A 101 -10.69 -7.48 2.92
CA PRO A 101 -10.41 -6.78 1.66
C PRO A 101 -11.65 -6.00 1.21
N MET A 102 -11.56 -4.68 1.14
CA MET A 102 -12.61 -3.85 0.54
C MET A 102 -12.74 -4.10 -0.97
N GLY A 103 -13.97 -4.01 -1.48
CA GLY A 103 -14.27 -4.12 -2.90
C GLY A 103 -13.98 -2.82 -3.68
N ALA A 104 -13.85 -2.93 -5.00
CA ALA A 104 -13.53 -1.79 -5.87
C ALA A 104 -14.56 -0.66 -5.78
N THR A 105 -15.86 -0.98 -5.71
CA THR A 105 -16.93 0.02 -5.58
C THR A 105 -16.88 0.74 -4.23
N GLU A 106 -16.59 0.02 -3.15
CA GLU A 106 -16.46 0.60 -1.80
C GLU A 106 -15.26 1.54 -1.74
N ILE A 107 -14.14 1.16 -2.37
CA ILE A 107 -12.92 1.99 -2.44
C ILE A 107 -13.16 3.25 -3.28
N ALA A 108 -13.87 3.13 -4.41
CA ALA A 108 -14.25 4.29 -5.21
C ALA A 108 -15.18 5.24 -4.44
N ALA A 109 -16.14 4.69 -3.68
CA ALA A 109 -17.01 5.48 -2.82
C ALA A 109 -16.24 6.16 -1.68
N LEU A 110 -15.33 5.44 -1.02
CA LEU A 110 -14.46 5.98 0.03
C LEU A 110 -13.63 7.15 -0.51
N TYR A 111 -12.94 6.96 -1.64
CA TYR A 111 -12.21 8.03 -2.32
C TYR A 111 -13.07 9.25 -2.59
N ASN A 112 -14.33 9.06 -2.99
CA ASN A 112 -15.21 10.18 -3.31
C ASN A 112 -15.60 11.03 -2.08
N VAL A 113 -15.59 10.46 -0.88
CA VAL A 113 -15.92 11.17 0.37
C VAL A 113 -14.69 11.64 1.13
N THR A 114 -13.49 11.10 0.83
CA THR A 114 -12.21 11.50 1.43
C THR A 114 -11.28 12.26 0.47
N ARG A 115 -11.74 12.55 -0.76
CA ARG A 115 -10.92 13.31 -1.71
C ARG A 115 -10.53 14.67 -1.13
N PRO A 116 -9.30 15.15 -1.40
CA PRO A 116 -8.88 16.51 -1.05
C PRO A 116 -9.76 17.59 -1.68
#